data_AF-A0A4V5NK66-F1
#
_entry.id   AF-A0A4V5NK66-F1
#
_cell.length_a   1.000
_cell.length_b   1.000
_cell.length_c   1.000
_cell.angle_alpha   90.00
_cell.angle_beta   90.00
_cell.angle_gamma   90.00
#
_symmetry.space_group_name_H-M   'P 1'
#
loop_
_entity.id
_entity.type
_entity.pdbx_description
1 polymer ?
#
loop_
_entity_poly.entity_id
_entity_poly.type
_entity_poly.pdbx_seq_one_letter_code
_entity_poly.pdbx_strand_id
1 'polypeptide(L)'
;MRPTPDPIKVGEQAGIEAAVADFMRSGGSIQEFDSGCRPIKNYSWRDQGDASWNAKLAGDLPPKPAPAPKPKAKPRSLQRDTKAATAARSTALKQARDKMAGAVRELAALNVSRNKIAEALEVSAKTVGRIADEHGIQLPLHARSGTRQAKANAELRGRADQG
;
A
#
# COMPACT_ATOMS: atom_id res chain seq x y z
N MET A 1 28.93 28.80 -3.72
CA MET A 1 27.79 28.86 -4.68
C MET A 1 26.53 28.43 -3.95
N ARG A 2 25.52 29.30 -3.81
CA ARG A 2 24.23 28.91 -3.22
C ARG A 2 23.43 28.16 -4.31
N PRO A 3 22.79 27.01 -4.00
CA PRO A 3 21.97 26.31 -4.98
C PRO A 3 20.78 27.19 -5.38
N THR A 4 20.63 27.45 -6.67
CA THR A 4 19.43 28.07 -7.23
C THR A 4 18.24 27.15 -6.99
N PRO A 5 17.14 27.64 -6.39
CA PRO A 5 15.95 26.83 -6.16
C PRO A 5 15.30 26.42 -7.48
N ASP A 6 14.84 25.16 -7.56
CA ASP A 6 14.18 24.60 -8.73
C ASP A 6 12.94 25.45 -9.13
N PRO A 7 12.79 25.85 -10.40
CA PRO A 7 11.71 26.74 -10.84
C PRO A 7 10.31 26.13 -10.65
N ILE A 8 10.20 24.80 -10.61
CA ILE A 8 8.96 24.07 -10.35
C ILE A 8 8.43 24.34 -8.93
N LYS A 9 9.32 24.50 -7.94
CA LYS A 9 8.94 24.76 -6.54
C LYS A 9 8.48 26.21 -6.33
N VAL A 10 8.97 27.15 -7.14
CA VAL A 10 8.61 28.58 -7.06
C VAL A 10 7.16 28.81 -7.49
N GLY A 11 6.70 28.11 -8.53
CA GLY A 11 5.32 28.20 -9.00
C GLY A 11 4.30 27.62 -8.03
N GLU A 12 4.62 26.49 -7.38
CA GLU A 12 3.77 25.90 -6.35
C GLU A 12 3.67 26.78 -5.09
N GLN A 13 4.77 27.43 -4.72
CA GLN A 13 4.83 28.29 -3.53
C GLN A 13 4.01 29.57 -3.70
N ALA A 14 4.05 30.20 -4.88
CA ALA A 14 3.20 31.33 -5.21
C ALA A 14 1.69 30.95 -5.21
N GLY A 15 1.36 29.74 -5.66
CA GLY A 15 -0.01 29.22 -5.59
C GLY A 15 -0.50 28.99 -4.16
N ILE A 16 0.38 28.50 -3.27
CA ILE A 16 0.08 28.32 -1.85
C ILE A 16 -0.13 29.68 -1.17
N GLU A 17 0.74 30.66 -1.43
CA GLU A 17 0.66 32.01 -0.83
C GLU A 17 -0.63 32.74 -1.25
N ALA A 18 -1.04 32.64 -2.52
CA ALA A 18 -2.30 33.21 -2.99
C ALA A 18 -3.51 32.56 -2.30
N ALA A 19 -3.53 31.24 -2.17
CA ALA A 19 -4.60 30.51 -1.49
C ALA A 19 -4.69 30.82 0.01
N VAL A 20 -3.54 31.00 0.68
CA VAL A 20 -3.47 31.43 2.09
C VAL A 20 -4.01 32.85 2.25
N ALA A 21 -3.63 33.77 1.36
CA ALA A 21 -4.06 35.17 1.42
C ALA A 21 -5.57 35.33 1.15
N ASP A 22 -6.16 34.51 0.28
CA ASP A 22 -7.61 34.50 0.06
C ASP A 22 -8.36 33.92 1.27
N PHE A 23 -7.84 32.85 1.90
CA PHE A 23 -8.44 32.25 3.08
C PHE A 23 -8.42 33.18 4.32
N MET A 24 -7.29 33.87 4.54
CA MET A 24 -7.19 34.87 5.60
C MET A 24 -8.13 36.07 5.36
N ARG A 25 -8.39 36.44 4.09
CA ARG A 25 -9.37 37.48 3.74
C ARG A 25 -10.82 37.05 3.96
N SER A 26 -11.14 35.75 3.86
CA SER A 26 -12.47 35.22 4.17
C SER A 26 -12.73 34.98 5.67
N GLY A 27 -11.81 35.38 6.55
CA GLY A 27 -11.94 35.23 8.01
C GLY A 27 -11.48 33.89 8.57
N GLY A 28 -10.76 33.08 7.79
CA GLY A 28 -10.16 31.83 8.27
C GLY A 28 -9.01 32.09 9.25
N SER A 29 -8.81 31.20 10.21
CA SER A 29 -7.78 31.36 11.25
C SER A 29 -6.52 30.56 10.95
N ILE A 30 -5.37 30.98 11.48
CA ILE A 30 -4.08 30.29 11.26
C ILE A 30 -4.08 28.85 11.82
N GLN A 31 -4.95 28.56 12.79
CA GLN A 31 -5.13 27.21 13.31
C GLN A 31 -5.70 26.29 12.22
N GLU A 32 -6.35 26.84 11.19
CA GLU A 32 -7.02 26.11 10.10
C GLU A 32 -6.12 25.63 8.97
N PHE A 33 -4.79 25.71 9.16
CA PHE A 33 -3.79 25.28 8.18
C PHE A 33 -3.08 23.99 8.62
N ASP A 34 -2.78 23.12 7.66
CA ASP A 34 -1.94 21.94 7.89
C ASP A 34 -0.45 22.32 8.03
N SER A 35 0.40 21.35 8.35
CA SER A 35 1.86 21.56 8.44
C SER A 35 2.52 21.99 7.13
N GLY A 36 1.78 21.96 6.01
CA GLY A 36 2.19 22.46 4.70
C GLY A 36 1.59 23.82 4.32
N CYS A 37 1.02 24.56 5.28
CA CYS A 37 0.37 25.86 5.07
C CYS A 37 -0.78 25.81 4.04
N ARG A 38 -1.49 24.68 3.96
CA ARG A 38 -2.70 24.55 3.14
C ARG A 38 -3.94 24.62 4.03
N PRO A 39 -5.02 25.30 3.61
CA PRO A 39 -6.27 25.29 4.35
C PRO A 39 -6.77 23.85 4.52
N ILE A 40 -7.00 23.42 5.76
CA ILE A 40 -7.53 22.10 6.08
C ILE A 40 -8.99 22.08 5.64
N LYS A 41 -9.24 21.64 4.40
CA LYS A 41 -10.59 21.59 3.80
C LYS A 41 -11.57 20.66 4.53
N ASN A 42 -11.10 19.86 5.48
CA ASN A 42 -11.90 18.88 6.21
C ASN A 42 -11.58 18.88 7.72
N TYR A 43 -11.93 19.97 8.41
CA TYR A 43 -12.01 19.99 9.88
C TYR A 43 -13.00 18.95 10.45
N SER A 44 -13.93 18.51 9.61
CA SER A 44 -15.08 17.71 10.03
C SER A 44 -14.73 16.40 10.73
N TRP A 45 -13.68 15.67 10.33
CA TRP A 45 -13.48 14.35 10.93
C TRP A 45 -12.80 14.38 12.30
N ARG A 46 -11.85 15.30 12.52
CA ARG A 46 -11.17 15.43 13.81
C ARG A 46 -12.07 16.07 14.85
N ASP A 47 -12.78 17.14 14.50
CA ASP A 47 -13.73 17.79 15.40
C ASP A 47 -14.95 16.90 15.67
N GLN A 48 -15.44 16.12 14.70
CA GLN A 48 -16.46 15.10 14.96
C GLN A 48 -15.93 13.97 15.84
N GLY A 49 -14.66 13.60 15.66
CA GLY A 49 -13.96 12.65 16.52
C GLY A 49 -13.89 13.14 17.97
N ASP A 50 -13.39 14.34 18.18
CA ASP A 50 -13.22 14.96 19.50
C ASP A 50 -14.56 15.31 20.15
N ALA A 51 -15.56 15.77 19.38
CA ALA A 51 -16.92 15.99 19.88
C ALA A 51 -17.60 14.67 20.29
N SER A 52 -17.46 13.61 19.49
CA SER A 52 -17.99 12.28 19.87
C SER A 52 -17.27 11.67 21.07
N TRP A 53 -15.97 11.96 21.21
CA TRP A 53 -15.16 11.55 22.36
C TRP A 53 -15.55 12.32 23.64
N ASN A 54 -15.70 13.64 23.56
CA ASN A 54 -16.13 14.47 24.68
C ASN A 54 -17.58 14.18 25.07
N ALA A 55 -18.49 13.93 24.12
CA ALA A 55 -19.85 13.47 24.39
C ALA A 55 -19.86 12.09 25.06
N LYS A 56 -18.90 11.20 24.71
CA LYS A 56 -18.72 9.92 25.40
C LYS A 56 -18.31 10.09 26.86
N LEU A 57 -17.40 11.03 27.12
CA LEU A 57 -16.93 11.34 28.47
C LEU A 57 -18.02 12.03 29.30
N ALA A 58 -18.84 12.89 28.69
CA ALA A 58 -19.97 13.57 29.33
C ALA A 58 -21.21 12.68 29.54
N GLY A 59 -21.26 11.50 28.91
CA GLY A 59 -22.42 10.61 28.96
C GLY A 59 -23.58 11.00 28.02
N ASP A 60 -23.39 12.05 27.20
CA ASP A 60 -24.39 12.63 26.29
C ASP A 60 -24.38 12.00 24.89
N LEU A 61 -23.68 10.88 24.69
CA LEU A 61 -23.71 10.19 23.39
C LEU A 61 -25.12 9.61 23.12
N PRO A 62 -25.76 9.93 21.98
CA PRO A 62 -27.00 9.28 21.60
C PRO A 62 -26.77 7.76 21.49
N PRO A 63 -27.78 6.94 21.81
CA PRO A 63 -27.66 5.49 21.70
C PRO A 63 -27.26 5.13 20.27
N LYS A 64 -26.19 4.34 20.13
CA LYS A 64 -25.68 3.90 18.82
C LYS A 64 -26.86 3.32 18.03
N PRO A 65 -27.12 3.79 16.79
CA PRO A 65 -28.22 3.27 16.00
C PRO A 65 -28.05 1.75 15.86
N ALA A 66 -29.17 1.03 15.92
CA ALA A 66 -29.15 -0.41 15.78
C ALA A 66 -28.39 -0.78 14.49
N PRO A 67 -27.43 -1.72 14.55
CA PRO A 67 -26.68 -2.10 13.37
C PRO A 67 -27.66 -2.58 12.30
N ALA A 68 -27.46 -2.12 11.06
CA ALA A 68 -28.25 -2.59 9.92
C ALA A 68 -28.29 -4.13 9.92
N PRO A 69 -29.44 -4.75 9.59
CA PRO A 69 -29.55 -6.19 9.59
C PRO A 69 -28.49 -6.79 8.69
N LYS A 70 -27.73 -7.76 9.21
CA LYS A 70 -26.68 -8.46 8.45
C LYS A 70 -27.34 -9.05 7.18
N PRO A 71 -26.69 -8.94 6.01
CA PRO A 71 -27.22 -9.56 4.79
C PRO A 71 -27.46 -11.05 5.04
N LYS A 72 -28.63 -11.55 4.62
CA LYS A 72 -28.98 -12.96 4.77
C LYS A 72 -27.90 -13.81 4.11
N ALA A 73 -27.46 -14.87 4.79
CA ALA A 73 -26.46 -15.79 4.25
C ALA A 73 -26.92 -16.32 2.88
N LYS A 74 -26.03 -16.32 1.90
CA LYS A 74 -26.33 -16.86 0.56
C LYS A 74 -26.77 -18.32 0.69
N PRO A 75 -27.77 -18.78 -0.09
CA PRO A 75 -28.22 -20.16 -0.07
C PRO A 75 -27.08 -21.13 -0.41
N ARG A 76 -27.12 -22.32 0.19
CA ARG A 76 -26.04 -23.33 0.14
C ARG A 76 -25.71 -23.82 -1.27
N SER A 77 -26.66 -23.78 -2.20
CA SER A 77 -26.44 -24.07 -3.62
C SER A 77 -25.49 -23.06 -4.28
N LEU A 78 -25.79 -21.76 -4.19
CA LEU A 78 -24.92 -20.69 -4.70
C LEU A 78 -23.52 -20.69 -4.08
N GLN A 79 -23.39 -21.13 -2.82
CA GLN A 79 -22.09 -21.31 -2.18
C GLN A 79 -21.28 -22.49 -2.76
N ARG A 80 -21.94 -23.59 -3.15
CA ARG A 80 -21.26 -24.73 -3.78
C ARG A 80 -20.75 -24.38 -5.18
N ASP A 81 -21.57 -23.67 -5.96
CA ASP A 81 -21.22 -23.29 -7.33
C ASP A 81 -20.03 -22.33 -7.34
N THR A 82 -20.03 -21.34 -6.44
CA THR A 82 -18.90 -20.42 -6.28
C THR A 82 -17.64 -21.11 -5.77
N LYS A 83 -17.76 -22.10 -4.87
CA LYS A 83 -16.61 -22.89 -4.40
C LYS A 83 -16.01 -23.74 -5.52
N ALA A 84 -16.84 -24.40 -6.33
CA ALA A 84 -16.40 -25.21 -7.46
C ALA A 84 -15.69 -24.35 -8.52
N ALA A 85 -16.27 -23.20 -8.89
CA ALA A 85 -15.67 -22.26 -9.82
C ALA A 85 -14.33 -21.69 -9.30
N THR A 86 -14.24 -21.38 -8.00
CA THR A 86 -13.00 -20.91 -7.38
C THR A 86 -11.92 -21.99 -7.39
N ALA A 87 -12.29 -23.24 -7.13
CA ALA A 87 -11.36 -24.37 -7.18
C ALA A 87 -10.80 -24.58 -8.59
N ALA A 88 -11.67 -24.55 -9.62
CA ALA A 88 -11.26 -24.67 -11.01
C ALA A 88 -10.33 -23.52 -11.46
N ARG A 89 -10.61 -22.28 -11.02
CA ARG A 89 -9.71 -21.15 -11.30
C ARG A 89 -8.36 -21.32 -10.60
N SER A 90 -8.37 -21.83 -9.37
CA SER A 90 -7.16 -22.06 -8.59
C SER A 90 -6.24 -23.11 -9.23
N THR A 91 -6.80 -24.20 -9.77
CA THR A 91 -6.01 -25.24 -10.45
C THR A 91 -5.42 -24.72 -11.76
N ALA A 92 -6.20 -23.99 -12.56
CA ALA A 92 -5.70 -23.34 -13.78
C ALA A 92 -4.55 -22.36 -13.50
N LEU A 93 -4.68 -21.54 -12.45
CA LEU A 93 -3.62 -20.62 -12.02
C LEU A 93 -2.38 -21.33 -11.47
N LYS A 94 -2.53 -22.52 -10.89
CA LYS A 94 -1.38 -23.35 -10.48
C LYS A 94 -0.65 -23.89 -11.71
N GLN A 95 -1.37 -24.48 -12.66
CA GLN A 95 -0.77 -25.01 -13.89
C GLN A 95 -0.04 -23.93 -14.70
N ALA A 96 -0.58 -22.72 -14.78
CA ALA A 96 0.10 -21.60 -15.43
C ALA A 96 1.43 -21.27 -14.74
N ARG A 97 1.48 -21.33 -13.40
CA ARG A 97 2.69 -21.10 -12.61
C ARG A 97 3.72 -22.22 -12.73
N ASP A 98 3.26 -23.46 -12.74
CA ASP A 98 4.12 -24.64 -12.96
C ASP A 98 4.85 -24.54 -14.31
N LYS A 99 4.16 -24.05 -15.37
CA LYS A 99 4.77 -23.82 -16.69
C LYS A 99 5.84 -22.72 -16.69
N MET A 100 5.67 -21.68 -15.87
CA MET A 100 6.62 -20.57 -15.77
C MET A 100 7.84 -20.87 -14.90
N ALA A 101 7.79 -21.93 -14.09
CA ALA A 101 8.84 -22.26 -13.12
C ALA A 101 10.22 -22.47 -13.79
N GLY A 102 10.27 -23.06 -14.98
CA GLY A 102 11.50 -23.26 -15.75
C GLY A 102 12.17 -21.93 -16.11
N ALA A 103 11.42 -21.02 -16.74
CA ALA A 103 11.93 -19.71 -17.12
C ALA A 103 12.35 -18.86 -15.90
N VAL A 104 11.58 -18.91 -14.80
CA VAL A 104 11.97 -18.24 -13.55
C VAL A 104 13.28 -18.79 -13.00
N ARG A 105 13.52 -20.11 -13.09
CA ARG A 105 14.76 -20.75 -12.64
C ARG A 105 15.96 -20.31 -13.48
N GLU A 106 15.82 -20.28 -14.80
CA GLU A 106 16.88 -19.85 -15.71
C GLU A 106 17.26 -18.38 -15.47
N LEU A 107 16.26 -17.49 -15.37
CA LEU A 107 16.52 -16.08 -15.11
C LEU A 107 17.10 -15.84 -13.70
N ALA A 108 16.65 -16.59 -12.70
CA ALA A 108 17.23 -16.53 -11.37
C ALA A 108 18.70 -17.01 -11.34
N ALA A 109 19.05 -18.03 -12.12
CA ALA A 109 20.43 -18.50 -12.26
C ALA A 109 21.34 -17.45 -12.93
N LEU A 110 20.78 -16.62 -13.82
CA LEU A 110 21.45 -15.45 -14.40
C LEU A 110 21.52 -14.24 -13.43
N ASN A 111 21.13 -14.43 -12.17
CA ASN A 111 21.11 -13.39 -11.14
C ASN A 111 20.21 -12.18 -11.48
N VAL A 112 19.19 -12.40 -12.34
CA VAL A 112 18.22 -11.38 -12.71
C VAL A 112 17.27 -11.12 -11.55
N SER A 113 17.03 -9.85 -11.25
CA SER A 113 16.18 -9.49 -10.12
C SER A 113 14.72 -9.87 -10.29
N ARG A 114 14.02 -10.11 -9.17
CA ARG A 114 12.59 -10.45 -9.17
C ARG A 114 11.73 -9.50 -10.00
N ASN A 115 12.01 -8.19 -9.96
CA ASN A 115 11.23 -7.21 -10.73
C ASN A 115 11.49 -7.34 -12.24
N LYS A 116 12.74 -7.59 -12.63
CA LYS A 116 13.10 -7.81 -14.04
C LYS A 116 12.59 -9.14 -14.57
N ILE A 117 12.59 -10.19 -13.75
CA ILE A 117 11.92 -11.46 -14.09
C ILE A 117 10.42 -11.23 -14.31
N ALA A 118 9.77 -10.44 -13.44
CA ALA A 118 8.36 -10.11 -13.57
C ALA A 118 8.06 -9.32 -14.86
N GLU A 119 8.90 -8.33 -15.21
CA GLU A 119 8.79 -7.60 -16.47
C GLU A 119 8.97 -8.53 -17.68
N ALA A 120 9.96 -9.41 -17.67
CA ALA A 120 10.25 -10.32 -18.79
C ALA A 120 9.16 -11.37 -19.02
N LEU A 121 8.48 -11.80 -17.96
CA LEU A 121 7.40 -12.80 -18.02
C LEU A 121 6.00 -12.18 -18.03
N GLU A 122 5.88 -10.84 -18.09
CA GLU A 122 4.62 -10.08 -18.03
C GLU A 122 3.70 -10.48 -16.86
N VAL A 123 4.30 -10.76 -15.70
CA VAL A 123 3.57 -11.14 -14.48
C VAL A 123 3.92 -10.24 -13.30
N SER A 124 3.07 -10.22 -12.29
CA SER A 124 3.37 -9.47 -11.07
C SER A 124 4.60 -10.04 -10.34
N ALA A 125 5.42 -9.17 -9.73
CA ALA A 125 6.55 -9.59 -8.91
C ALA A 125 6.13 -10.49 -7.72
N LYS A 126 4.88 -10.36 -7.25
CA LYS A 126 4.30 -11.25 -6.24
C LYS A 126 4.08 -12.66 -6.78
N THR A 127 3.65 -12.79 -8.03
CA THR A 127 3.50 -14.08 -8.72
C THR A 127 4.84 -14.78 -8.84
N VAL A 128 5.90 -14.06 -9.26
CA VAL A 128 7.27 -14.61 -9.34
C VAL A 128 7.75 -15.10 -7.97
N GLY A 129 7.54 -14.31 -6.91
CA GLY A 129 7.85 -14.75 -5.54
C GLY A 129 7.13 -16.04 -5.16
N ARG A 130 5.83 -16.14 -5.47
CA ARG A 130 5.07 -17.35 -5.17
C ARG A 130 5.52 -18.57 -5.98
N ILE A 131 5.89 -18.40 -7.25
CA ILE A 131 6.48 -19.48 -8.07
C ILE A 131 7.79 -19.95 -7.44
N ALA A 132 8.64 -19.01 -7.03
CA ALA A 132 9.90 -19.33 -6.39
C ALA A 132 9.73 -20.10 -5.08
N ASP A 133 8.78 -19.69 -4.23
CA ASP A 133 8.44 -20.39 -2.99
C ASP A 133 7.90 -21.81 -3.25
N GLU A 134 7.01 -21.98 -4.24
CA GLU A 134 6.40 -23.28 -4.59
C GLU A 134 7.39 -24.28 -5.19
N HIS A 135 8.41 -23.80 -5.90
CA HIS A 135 9.39 -24.64 -6.62
C HIS A 135 10.79 -24.61 -6.01
N GLY A 136 10.99 -23.99 -4.84
CA GLY A 136 12.27 -23.92 -4.14
C GLY A 136 13.36 -23.15 -4.90
N ILE A 137 12.99 -22.13 -5.67
CA ILE A 137 13.94 -21.32 -6.45
C ILE A 137 14.46 -20.18 -5.58
N GLN A 138 15.78 -20.07 -5.40
CA GLN A 138 16.37 -18.92 -4.73
C GLN A 138 16.37 -17.71 -5.68
N LEU A 139 15.54 -16.72 -5.37
CA LEU A 139 15.55 -15.45 -6.10
C LEU A 139 16.60 -14.51 -5.52
N PRO A 140 17.34 -13.78 -6.37
CA PRO A 140 18.28 -12.77 -5.89
C PRO A 140 17.52 -11.63 -5.21
N LEU A 141 17.81 -11.44 -3.92
CA LEU A 141 17.33 -10.31 -3.15
C LEU A 141 18.03 -9.04 -3.62
N HIS A 142 17.31 -8.16 -4.29
CA HIS A 142 17.77 -6.78 -4.43
C HIS A 142 17.70 -6.09 -3.07
N ALA A 143 18.81 -5.50 -2.65
CA ALA A 143 18.81 -4.55 -1.56
C ALA A 143 17.91 -3.38 -1.95
N ARG A 144 16.76 -3.23 -1.27
CA ARG A 144 15.97 -2.00 -1.37
C ARG A 144 16.84 -0.88 -0.82
N SER A 145 17.30 0.02 -1.68
CA SER A 145 17.92 1.27 -1.25
C SER A 145 16.97 1.98 -0.26
N GLY A 146 17.42 2.17 0.98
CA GLY A 146 16.79 3.11 1.93
C GLY A 146 15.85 2.57 3.02
N THR A 147 15.67 1.27 3.23
CA THR A 147 14.80 0.79 4.33
C THR A 147 15.49 -0.20 5.27
N ARG A 148 15.13 -0.20 6.57
CA ARG A 148 15.62 -1.12 7.63
C ARG A 148 15.73 -2.59 7.20
N GLN A 149 14.88 -3.01 6.26
CA GLN A 149 14.86 -4.35 5.67
C GLN A 149 16.13 -4.69 4.87
N ALA A 150 16.81 -3.71 4.27
CA ALA A 150 18.08 -3.91 3.57
C ALA A 150 19.23 -4.24 4.53
N LYS A 151 19.23 -3.67 5.74
CA LYS A 151 20.15 -4.06 6.81
C LYS A 151 19.91 -5.49 7.27
N ALA A 152 18.65 -5.86 7.51
CA ALA A 152 18.29 -7.23 7.90
C ALA A 152 18.67 -8.27 6.82
N ASN A 153 18.49 -7.95 5.53
CA ASN A 153 18.91 -8.84 4.44
C ASN A 153 20.44 -8.93 4.30
N ALA A 154 21.17 -7.84 4.56
CA ALA A 154 22.63 -7.86 4.58
C ALA A 154 23.17 -8.71 5.74
N GLU A 155 22.55 -8.61 6.93
CA GLU A 155 22.87 -9.43 8.10
C GLU A 155 22.61 -10.93 7.84
N LEU A 156 21.52 -11.27 7.13
CA LEU A 156 21.23 -12.66 6.74
C LEU A 156 22.29 -13.22 5.77
N ARG A 157 22.81 -12.42 4.84
CA ARG A 157 23.93 -12.83 3.96
C ARG A 157 25.23 -13.05 4.74
N GLY A 158 25.57 -12.13 5.65
CA GLY A 158 26.79 -12.25 6.46
C GLY A 158 26.82 -13.49 7.37
N ARG A 159 25.66 -14.04 7.75
CA ARG A 159 25.57 -15.30 8.51
C ARG A 159 25.62 -16.56 7.64
N ALA A 160 25.17 -16.51 6.39
CA ALA A 160 25.18 -17.66 5.49
C ALA A 160 26.59 -17.99 4.95
N ASP A 161 27.48 -16.99 4.88
CA ASP A 161 28.88 -17.18 4.45
C ASP A 161 29.84 -17.58 5.59
N GLN A 162 29.33 -17.75 6.83
CA GLN A 162 30.13 -18.12 8.02
C GLN A 162 29.83 -19.51 8.59
N GLY A 163 28.97 -20.30 7.94
CA GLY A 163 28.67 -21.69 8.31
C GLY A 163 28.97 -22.64 7.16
#